data_AF-A0AA91T4K0-F1
#
_entry.id   AF-A0AA91T4K0-F1
#
_cell.length_a   1.000
_cell.length_b   1.000
_cell.length_c   1.000
_cell.angle_alpha   90.00
_cell.angle_beta   90.00
_cell.angle_gamma   90.00
#
_symmetry.space_group_name_H-M   'P 1'
#
loop_
_entity.id
_entity.type
_entity.pdbx_description
1 polymer ?
#
loop_
_entity_poly.entity_id
_entity_poly.type
_entity_poly.pdbx_seq_one_letter_code
_entity_poly.pdbx_strand_id
1 'polypeptide(L)'
;MEFYDQAQTQQLAPFVALSIGDYEVSSVLKKNFEAFNIANHIWNNSLLKNRLSESRFIFHYFDSERSIYKSICSYKEKTSDSHSIISPFNPKSELFPNGILSSKWFSKYLSGLPFAVISVYQLNSNRNYDGELGATLASLRSKYLKFNVHFVALIVSSEKNLDEEANRIAVLRQISELSKNNGIFCLNTNQDIECTTEILTTSILSSLKSAATEFYMAAETRVRQRFGKYYTLPSNQVNTLVELKPQILEIRNLIKRSMLLQFMHPNNVDYSLPILEKAYEGLIDLLRSTQTVFFSPTISTHDLKLYNQYRNLLDVIAIHLIRGYFSIEEPVAALRKHRAHIENVLDLLQSRTKLEQLIWESIQYQWLAEFLTLVPKAALAGLKAINKPKSKNTAKNVLYFGGIAFHDNFYSQVVTEPGLAYLKAASKINLDASSNIDGINQHFFSSTEAVRRHRISILKMAKSVQPYDDKDVESHVDGRIGLIDWQIAEELIIIGETENAIQYYAEILKEKNLKTWNTLKQLVLEKMLDIFYEQKDELRILKLIPELLVLDHKSNLSFSSKRTIDSIQ
;
A
#
# COMPACT_ATOMS: atom_id res chain seq x y z
N MET A 1 5.84 1.81 1.57
CA MET A 1 5.58 0.56 0.84
C MET A 1 6.36 0.53 -0.47
N GLU A 2 7.50 1.22 -0.54
CA GLU A 2 8.28 1.43 -1.77
C GLU A 2 8.93 0.16 -2.33
N PHE A 3 9.12 -0.86 -1.49
CA PHE A 3 9.72 -2.14 -1.86
C PHE A 3 8.76 -3.08 -2.60
N TYR A 4 7.51 -2.66 -2.83
CA TYR A 4 6.49 -3.44 -3.50
C TYR A 4 5.98 -2.70 -4.73
N ASP A 5 5.62 -3.44 -5.79
CA ASP A 5 4.97 -2.85 -6.96
C ASP A 5 3.66 -2.17 -6.54
N GLN A 6 3.49 -0.90 -6.91
CA GLN A 6 2.33 -0.09 -6.56
C GLN A 6 1.01 -0.74 -6.98
N ALA A 7 0.98 -1.44 -8.13
CA ALA A 7 -0.20 -2.15 -8.58
C ALA A 7 -0.62 -3.26 -7.61
N GLN A 8 0.32 -3.82 -6.84
CA GLN A 8 0.03 -4.89 -5.87
C GLN A 8 -0.43 -4.35 -4.53
N THR A 9 -0.05 -3.13 -4.13
CA THR A 9 -0.34 -2.57 -2.80
C THR A 9 -1.46 -1.53 -2.80
N GLN A 10 -1.79 -0.95 -3.95
CA GLN A 10 -2.89 0.00 -4.10
C GLN A 10 -4.23 -0.55 -3.58
N GLN A 11 -5.08 0.33 -3.05
CA GLN A 11 -6.48 0.02 -2.76
C GLN A 11 -7.22 -0.33 -4.04
N LEU A 12 -7.89 -1.48 -4.02
CA LEU A 12 -8.65 -1.96 -5.16
C LEU A 12 -10.01 -1.26 -5.21
N ALA A 13 -10.35 -0.70 -6.36
CA ALA A 13 -11.65 -0.12 -6.65
C ALA A 13 -11.98 -0.23 -8.14
N PRO A 14 -13.26 -0.14 -8.53
CA PRO A 14 -13.66 -0.25 -9.92
C PRO A 14 -12.94 0.76 -10.83
N PHE A 15 -12.40 0.27 -11.95
CA PHE A 15 -11.65 1.08 -12.91
C PHE A 15 -12.53 1.58 -14.07
N VAL A 16 -12.58 2.91 -14.26
CA VAL A 16 -13.26 3.60 -15.36
C VAL A 16 -12.24 4.31 -16.26
N ALA A 17 -12.35 4.11 -17.57
CA ALA A 17 -11.55 4.83 -18.56
C ALA A 17 -12.32 6.04 -19.10
N LEU A 18 -11.66 7.19 -19.17
CA LEU A 18 -12.26 8.47 -19.60
C LEU A 18 -11.59 8.99 -20.87
N SER A 19 -12.41 9.37 -21.85
CA SER A 19 -12.00 10.11 -23.05
C SER A 19 -12.77 11.42 -23.08
N ILE A 20 -12.21 12.45 -22.43
CA ILE A 20 -12.89 13.74 -22.24
C ILE A 20 -12.68 14.69 -23.42
N GLY A 21 -11.63 14.53 -24.23
CA GLY A 21 -11.33 15.46 -25.34
C GLY A 21 -11.05 16.90 -24.88
N ASP A 22 -10.87 17.80 -25.84
CA ASP A 22 -10.59 19.22 -25.61
C ASP A 22 -11.86 20.06 -25.85
N TYR A 23 -12.71 20.14 -24.84
CA TYR A 23 -13.90 20.98 -24.79
C TYR A 23 -13.75 22.04 -23.70
N GLU A 24 -14.56 23.09 -23.75
CA GLU A 24 -14.57 24.15 -22.73
C GLU A 24 -14.83 23.61 -21.31
N VAL A 25 -15.64 22.54 -21.21
CA VAL A 25 -16.01 21.88 -19.95
C VAL A 25 -14.97 20.86 -19.46
N SER A 26 -13.93 20.55 -20.24
CA SER A 26 -13.01 19.45 -19.95
C SER A 26 -12.25 19.62 -18.65
N SER A 27 -11.85 20.85 -18.30
CA SER A 27 -11.14 21.16 -17.05
C SER A 27 -12.01 20.93 -15.82
N VAL A 28 -13.28 21.38 -15.88
CA VAL A 28 -14.26 21.24 -14.80
C VAL A 28 -14.68 19.78 -14.63
N LEU A 29 -14.89 19.05 -15.73
CA LEU A 29 -15.18 17.61 -15.68
C LEU A 29 -14.02 16.82 -15.06
N LYS A 30 -12.78 17.06 -15.50
CA LYS A 30 -11.58 16.41 -14.94
C LYS A 30 -11.49 16.69 -13.44
N LYS A 31 -11.63 17.94 -13.01
CA LYS A 31 -11.63 18.33 -11.58
C LYS A 31 -12.67 17.54 -10.76
N ASN A 32 -13.89 17.42 -11.28
CA ASN A 32 -14.97 16.69 -10.59
C ASN A 32 -14.74 15.18 -10.53
N PHE A 33 -14.24 14.54 -11.60
CA PHE A 33 -13.88 13.12 -11.57
C PHE A 33 -12.67 12.85 -10.65
N GLU A 34 -11.66 13.72 -10.66
CA GLU A 34 -10.49 13.60 -9.77
C GLU A 34 -10.87 13.59 -8.30
N ALA A 35 -11.92 14.33 -7.90
CA ALA A 35 -12.41 14.33 -6.54
C ALA A 35 -12.82 12.93 -6.03
N PHE A 36 -13.13 11.99 -6.92
CA PHE A 36 -13.50 10.60 -6.61
C PHE A 36 -12.40 9.58 -6.95
N ASN A 37 -11.27 10.02 -7.53
CA ASN A 37 -10.18 9.15 -7.96
C ASN A 37 -9.35 8.67 -6.78
N ILE A 38 -9.14 7.35 -6.69
CA ILE A 38 -8.22 6.76 -5.71
C ILE A 38 -7.10 5.96 -6.37
N ALA A 39 -6.83 6.21 -7.64
CA ALA A 39 -5.65 5.70 -8.32
C ALA A 39 -4.40 5.94 -7.44
N ASN A 40 -3.49 4.97 -7.39
CA ASN A 40 -2.21 5.05 -6.69
C ASN A 40 -2.27 5.16 -5.16
N HIS A 41 -3.46 5.22 -4.55
CA HIS A 41 -3.61 5.29 -3.09
C HIS A 41 -3.52 3.91 -2.44
N ILE A 42 -2.70 3.78 -1.40
CA ILE A 42 -2.64 2.57 -0.55
C ILE A 42 -3.88 2.47 0.35
N TRP A 43 -4.37 3.61 0.81
CA TRP A 43 -5.53 3.74 1.70
C TRP A 43 -6.34 4.99 1.34
N ASN A 44 -7.65 4.84 1.25
CA ASN A 44 -8.65 5.89 1.21
C ASN A 44 -9.77 5.52 2.19
N ASN A 45 -10.29 6.53 2.90
CA ASN A 45 -11.30 6.31 3.94
C ASN A 45 -12.62 5.75 3.41
N SER A 46 -12.88 5.78 2.10
CA SER A 46 -14.04 5.12 1.50
C SER A 46 -14.08 3.60 1.74
N LEU A 47 -12.93 2.98 2.02
CA LEU A 47 -12.83 1.57 2.37
C LEU A 47 -13.51 1.24 3.71
N LEU A 48 -13.69 2.24 4.60
CA LEU A 48 -14.23 2.05 5.94
C LEU A 48 -15.71 1.71 5.90
N LYS A 49 -16.03 0.45 6.25
CA LYS A 49 -17.37 -0.14 6.15
C LYS A 49 -18.49 0.70 6.78
N ASN A 50 -18.24 1.28 7.97
CA ASN A 50 -19.29 1.92 8.78
C ASN A 50 -19.27 3.46 8.73
N ARG A 51 -18.48 4.09 7.84
CA ARG A 51 -18.24 5.54 7.93
C ARG A 51 -18.53 6.34 6.66
N LEU A 52 -18.23 5.82 5.48
CA LEU A 52 -18.39 6.55 4.21
C LEU A 52 -19.08 5.69 3.15
N SER A 53 -20.20 6.19 2.62
CA SER A 53 -20.99 5.51 1.57
C SER A 53 -20.64 5.96 0.15
N GLU A 54 -19.76 6.95 0.00
CA GLU A 54 -19.31 7.42 -1.30
C GLU A 54 -18.52 6.33 -2.01
N SER A 55 -18.96 5.97 -3.21
CA SER A 55 -18.23 5.01 -4.05
C SER A 55 -17.08 5.74 -4.71
N ARG A 56 -15.87 5.26 -4.44
CA ARG A 56 -14.65 5.73 -5.08
C ARG A 56 -14.27 4.80 -6.22
N PHE A 57 -13.55 5.34 -7.19
CA PHE A 57 -13.20 4.67 -8.44
C PHE A 57 -11.74 4.94 -8.76
N ILE A 58 -11.20 4.16 -9.69
CA ILE A 58 -9.93 4.44 -10.33
C ILE A 58 -10.25 5.06 -11.68
N PHE A 59 -9.69 6.24 -11.94
CA PHE A 59 -9.85 6.94 -13.21
C PHE A 59 -8.52 7.05 -13.95
N HIS A 60 -8.54 6.67 -15.23
CA HIS A 60 -7.45 6.97 -16.16
C HIS A 60 -8.00 7.69 -17.38
N TYR A 61 -7.30 8.74 -17.79
CA TYR A 61 -7.64 9.56 -18.94
C TYR A 61 -6.83 9.08 -20.14
N PHE A 62 -7.52 8.96 -21.26
CA PHE A 62 -6.95 8.58 -22.53
C PHE A 62 -7.17 9.70 -23.53
N ASP A 63 -6.23 9.87 -24.46
CA ASP A 63 -6.31 10.89 -25.50
C ASP A 63 -7.52 10.68 -26.42
N SER A 64 -7.95 9.42 -26.60
CA SER A 64 -9.11 9.09 -27.41
C SER A 64 -9.77 7.77 -27.00
N GLU A 65 -11.04 7.62 -27.38
CA GLU A 65 -11.79 6.35 -27.32
C GLU A 65 -11.03 5.20 -28.01
N ARG A 66 -10.32 5.48 -29.10
CA ARG A 66 -9.54 4.47 -29.84
C ARG A 66 -8.39 3.91 -29.02
N SER A 67 -7.72 4.77 -28.24
CA SER A 67 -6.64 4.38 -27.33
C SER A 67 -7.16 3.46 -26.22
N ILE A 68 -8.35 3.76 -25.68
CA ILE A 68 -9.03 2.90 -24.69
C ILE A 68 -9.30 1.52 -25.28
N TYR A 69 -9.88 1.48 -26.48
CA TYR A 69 -10.18 0.22 -27.16
C TYR A 69 -8.93 -0.63 -27.41
N LYS A 70 -7.84 -0.01 -27.89
CA LYS A 70 -6.55 -0.70 -28.09
C LYS A 70 -6.03 -1.32 -26.80
N SER A 71 -6.14 -0.61 -25.67
CA SER A 71 -5.78 -1.16 -24.35
C SER A 71 -6.61 -2.40 -24.02
N ILE A 72 -7.95 -2.33 -24.15
CA ILE A 72 -8.84 -3.45 -23.87
C ILE A 72 -8.50 -4.67 -24.74
N CYS A 73 -8.29 -4.46 -26.04
CA CYS A 73 -7.94 -5.52 -26.99
C CYS A 73 -6.68 -6.26 -26.56
N SER A 74 -5.64 -5.55 -26.08
CA SER A 74 -4.40 -6.18 -25.60
C SER A 74 -4.60 -7.19 -24.45
N TYR A 75 -5.69 -7.08 -23.70
CA TYR A 75 -6.03 -7.98 -22.58
C TYR A 75 -7.13 -9.01 -22.89
N LYS A 76 -7.93 -8.78 -23.92
CA LYS A 76 -9.17 -9.54 -24.20
C LYS A 76 -9.15 -10.26 -25.54
N GLU A 77 -8.51 -9.70 -26.56
CA GLU A 77 -8.35 -10.39 -27.84
C GLU A 77 -7.36 -11.55 -27.65
N LYS A 78 -7.82 -12.74 -28.03
CA LYS A 78 -6.98 -13.95 -28.00
C LYS A 78 -6.55 -14.25 -29.42
N THR A 79 -5.25 -14.46 -29.61
CA THR A 79 -4.76 -15.28 -30.72
C THR A 79 -5.25 -16.71 -30.50
N SER A 80 -5.76 -17.35 -31.56
CA SER A 80 -6.65 -18.52 -31.50
C SER A 80 -6.14 -19.73 -30.70
N ASP A 81 -4.83 -19.86 -30.48
CA ASP A 81 -4.25 -21.09 -29.90
C ASP A 81 -3.25 -20.85 -28.75
N SER A 82 -3.24 -19.67 -28.13
CA SER A 82 -2.26 -19.37 -27.06
C SER A 82 -2.88 -18.87 -25.75
N HIS A 83 -2.34 -19.36 -24.63
CA HIS A 83 -2.64 -18.80 -23.31
C HIS A 83 -2.23 -17.32 -23.22
N SER A 84 -2.91 -16.54 -22.37
CA SER A 84 -2.54 -15.14 -22.12
C SER A 84 -1.08 -15.00 -21.64
N ILE A 85 -0.39 -13.93 -22.05
CA ILE A 85 1.02 -13.64 -21.69
C ILE A 85 1.26 -13.47 -20.18
N ILE A 86 0.20 -13.24 -19.39
CA ILE A 86 0.25 -13.16 -17.91
C ILE A 86 -0.18 -14.48 -17.24
N SER A 87 -0.20 -15.59 -18.00
CA SER A 87 -0.55 -16.92 -17.53
C SER A 87 0.70 -17.77 -17.33
N PRO A 88 0.82 -18.55 -16.25
CA PRO A 88 1.89 -19.53 -16.07
C PRO A 88 1.87 -20.65 -17.11
N PHE A 89 0.80 -20.74 -17.92
CA PHE A 89 0.70 -21.70 -19.02
C PHE A 89 1.21 -21.16 -20.37
N ASN A 90 1.62 -19.89 -20.43
CA ASN A 90 2.23 -19.33 -21.63
C ASN A 90 3.76 -19.37 -21.46
N PRO A 91 4.53 -20.08 -22.30
CA PRO A 91 5.99 -20.15 -22.21
C PRO A 91 6.73 -18.81 -22.22
N LYS A 92 6.10 -17.75 -22.76
CA LYS A 92 6.65 -16.38 -22.78
C LYS A 92 6.31 -15.56 -21.52
N SER A 93 5.56 -16.14 -20.59
CA SER A 93 5.18 -15.50 -19.33
C SER A 93 6.30 -15.61 -18.29
N GLU A 94 6.47 -14.58 -17.47
CA GLU A 94 7.37 -14.61 -16.31
C GLU A 94 6.93 -15.59 -15.21
N LEU A 95 5.68 -16.05 -15.27
CA LEU A 95 5.12 -17.04 -14.36
C LEU A 95 5.30 -18.48 -14.89
N PHE A 96 5.82 -18.67 -16.09
CA PHE A 96 5.93 -20.02 -16.65
C PHE A 96 7.08 -20.79 -15.99
N PRO A 97 6.89 -22.07 -15.60
CA PRO A 97 5.63 -22.82 -15.62
C PRO A 97 4.86 -22.75 -14.29
N ASN A 98 5.50 -22.35 -13.20
CA ASN A 98 5.04 -22.63 -11.83
C ASN A 98 4.66 -21.40 -11.01
N GLY A 99 4.70 -20.20 -11.59
CA GLY A 99 4.34 -18.96 -10.91
C GLY A 99 2.83 -18.86 -10.62
N ILE A 100 2.49 -18.21 -9.49
CA ILE A 100 1.09 -18.08 -9.03
C ILE A 100 0.43 -16.84 -9.66
N LEU A 101 0.93 -15.65 -9.32
CA LEU A 101 0.35 -14.37 -9.72
C LEU A 101 1.41 -13.27 -9.67
N SER A 102 1.47 -12.41 -10.69
CA SER A 102 2.38 -11.26 -10.73
C SER A 102 1.62 -9.92 -10.73
N SER A 103 2.36 -8.82 -10.57
CA SER A 103 1.81 -7.45 -10.60
C SER A 103 1.05 -7.14 -11.89
N LYS A 104 1.45 -7.72 -13.03
CA LYS A 104 0.76 -7.58 -14.32
C LYS A 104 -0.73 -7.97 -14.27
N TRP A 105 -1.11 -8.91 -13.39
CA TRP A 105 -2.53 -9.25 -13.21
C TRP A 105 -3.31 -8.16 -12.47
N PHE A 106 -2.68 -7.47 -11.52
CA PHE A 106 -3.27 -6.32 -10.85
C PHE A 106 -3.37 -5.14 -11.82
N SER A 107 -2.29 -4.82 -12.54
CA SER A 107 -2.28 -3.74 -13.56
C SER A 107 -3.38 -3.93 -14.60
N LYS A 108 -3.69 -5.18 -14.98
CA LYS A 108 -4.83 -5.48 -15.86
C LYS A 108 -6.14 -4.86 -15.36
N TYR A 109 -6.46 -4.93 -14.07
CA TYR A 109 -7.73 -4.41 -13.54
C TYR A 109 -7.63 -3.00 -12.96
N LEU A 110 -6.41 -2.49 -12.73
CA LEU A 110 -6.17 -1.13 -12.26
C LEU A 110 -6.07 -0.12 -13.40
N SER A 111 -5.48 -0.48 -14.54
CA SER A 111 -5.24 0.46 -15.65
C SER A 111 -5.48 -0.11 -17.05
N GLY A 112 -5.47 -1.43 -17.21
CA GLY A 112 -5.57 -2.06 -18.54
C GLY A 112 -6.99 -2.28 -19.06
N LEU A 113 -7.86 -2.82 -18.22
CA LEU A 113 -9.19 -3.31 -18.57
C LEU A 113 -10.24 -2.66 -17.65
N PRO A 114 -10.88 -1.56 -18.10
CA PRO A 114 -11.92 -0.90 -17.34
C PRO A 114 -13.21 -1.73 -17.33
N PHE A 115 -14.05 -1.54 -16.31
CA PHE A 115 -15.43 -2.05 -16.34
C PHE A 115 -16.35 -1.09 -17.10
N ALA A 116 -16.01 0.20 -17.16
CA ALA A 116 -16.78 1.22 -17.87
C ALA A 116 -15.90 2.21 -18.65
N VAL A 117 -16.43 2.70 -19.76
CA VAL A 117 -15.82 3.73 -20.60
C VAL A 117 -16.76 4.93 -20.65
N ILE A 118 -16.25 6.10 -20.29
CA ILE A 118 -16.97 7.38 -20.40
C ILE A 118 -16.31 8.17 -21.52
N SER A 119 -17.09 8.58 -22.53
CA SER A 119 -16.62 9.41 -23.63
C SER A 119 -17.50 10.63 -23.82
N VAL A 120 -16.87 11.77 -24.09
CA VAL A 120 -17.54 13.07 -24.22
C VAL A 120 -17.73 13.45 -25.68
N TYR A 121 -18.94 13.87 -26.03
CA TYR A 121 -19.33 14.26 -27.38
C TYR A 121 -20.05 15.61 -27.36
N GLN A 122 -19.80 16.45 -28.36
CA GLN A 122 -20.55 17.69 -28.53
C GLN A 122 -21.84 17.44 -29.31
N LEU A 123 -22.95 18.01 -28.83
CA LEU A 123 -24.20 18.11 -29.57
C LEU A 123 -24.04 19.20 -30.64
N ASN A 124 -24.11 18.82 -31.91
CA ASN A 124 -23.94 19.75 -33.04
C ASN A 124 -25.05 20.80 -33.05
N SER A 125 -24.79 22.03 -33.52
CA SER A 125 -25.86 23.03 -33.72
C SER A 125 -26.84 22.62 -34.83
N ASN A 126 -26.37 21.88 -35.84
CA ASN A 126 -27.20 21.36 -36.92
C ASN A 126 -27.79 19.99 -36.55
N ARG A 127 -29.12 19.94 -36.49
CA ARG A 127 -29.93 18.78 -36.07
C ARG A 127 -29.81 17.57 -37.00
N ASN A 128 -29.41 17.78 -38.26
CA ASN A 128 -29.28 16.69 -39.22
C ASN A 128 -28.18 15.67 -38.84
N TYR A 129 -27.24 16.07 -37.98
CA TYR A 129 -26.16 15.19 -37.51
C TYR A 129 -26.56 14.32 -36.31
N ASP A 130 -27.74 14.53 -35.71
CA ASP A 130 -28.18 13.76 -34.54
C ASP A 130 -28.35 12.27 -34.88
N GLY A 131 -28.82 11.96 -36.09
CA GLY A 131 -28.94 10.58 -36.57
C GLY A 131 -27.58 9.88 -36.69
N GLU A 132 -26.58 10.58 -37.22
CA GLU A 132 -25.22 10.06 -37.38
C GLU A 132 -24.52 9.86 -36.02
N LEU A 133 -24.68 10.82 -35.10
CA LEU A 133 -24.17 10.69 -33.74
C LEU A 133 -24.84 9.50 -33.03
N GLY A 134 -26.17 9.38 -33.10
CA GLY A 134 -26.91 8.27 -32.53
C GLY A 134 -26.41 6.91 -33.03
N ALA A 135 -26.18 6.76 -34.35
CA ALA A 135 -25.64 5.56 -34.95
C ALA A 135 -24.19 5.27 -34.50
N THR A 136 -23.37 6.32 -34.35
CA THR A 136 -22.01 6.19 -33.82
C THR A 136 -22.02 5.67 -32.39
N LEU A 137 -22.89 6.20 -31.54
CA LEU A 137 -23.04 5.75 -30.15
C LEU A 137 -23.54 4.30 -30.07
N ALA A 138 -24.48 3.90 -30.94
CA ALA A 138 -24.95 2.50 -31.03
C ALA A 138 -23.81 1.53 -31.37
N SER A 139 -22.95 1.92 -32.33
CA SER A 139 -21.79 1.15 -32.75
C SER A 139 -20.78 0.99 -31.60
N LEU A 140 -20.48 2.08 -30.88
CA LEU A 140 -19.57 2.06 -29.73
C LEU A 140 -20.13 1.21 -28.58
N ARG A 141 -21.43 1.34 -28.25
CA ARG A 141 -22.09 0.49 -27.25
C ARG A 141 -21.89 -1.00 -27.59
N SER A 142 -22.18 -1.38 -28.84
CA SER A 142 -22.03 -2.76 -29.32
C SER A 142 -20.57 -3.23 -29.30
N LYS A 143 -19.63 -2.34 -29.62
CA LYS A 143 -18.18 -2.58 -29.58
C LYS A 143 -17.70 -2.94 -28.18
N TYR A 144 -18.11 -2.18 -27.15
CA TYR A 144 -17.70 -2.41 -25.76
C TYR A 144 -18.43 -3.57 -25.09
N LEU A 145 -19.71 -3.79 -25.45
CA LEU A 145 -20.51 -4.90 -24.95
C LEU A 145 -19.88 -6.27 -25.24
N LYS A 146 -19.17 -6.43 -26.37
CA LYS A 146 -18.40 -7.65 -26.71
C LYS A 146 -17.40 -8.04 -25.62
N PHE A 147 -16.87 -7.07 -24.89
CA PHE A 147 -15.90 -7.29 -23.81
C PHE A 147 -16.54 -7.27 -22.41
N ASN A 148 -17.87 -7.17 -22.34
CA ASN A 148 -18.66 -6.89 -21.14
C ASN A 148 -18.32 -5.54 -20.50
N VAL A 149 -17.86 -4.57 -21.29
CA VAL A 149 -17.50 -3.23 -20.79
C VAL A 149 -18.69 -2.29 -21.00
N HIS A 150 -19.06 -1.57 -19.95
CA HIS A 150 -20.18 -0.64 -19.96
C HIS A 150 -19.79 0.66 -20.67
N PHE A 151 -20.60 1.15 -21.61
CA PHE A 151 -20.31 2.39 -22.34
C PHE A 151 -21.27 3.50 -21.91
N VAL A 152 -20.70 4.66 -21.57
CA VAL A 152 -21.43 5.86 -21.18
C VAL A 152 -21.01 7.00 -22.10
N ALA A 153 -22.01 7.67 -22.69
CA ALA A 153 -21.81 8.87 -23.48
C ALA A 153 -22.23 10.10 -22.67
N LEU A 154 -21.31 11.05 -22.53
CA LEU A 154 -21.59 12.37 -21.98
C LEU A 154 -21.74 13.35 -23.15
N ILE A 155 -22.94 13.92 -23.30
CA ILE A 155 -23.25 14.88 -24.35
C ILE A 155 -23.11 16.29 -23.79
N VAL A 156 -22.25 17.10 -24.40
CA VAL A 156 -22.10 18.52 -24.08
C VAL A 156 -22.93 19.31 -25.08
N SER A 157 -23.84 20.15 -24.59
CA SER A 157 -24.77 20.90 -25.41
C SER A 157 -24.67 22.39 -25.10
N SER A 158 -24.78 23.22 -26.13
CA SER A 158 -24.89 24.67 -26.02
C SER A 158 -26.27 25.19 -26.41
N GLU A 159 -27.27 24.30 -26.45
CA GLU A 159 -28.66 24.64 -26.80
C GLU A 159 -29.28 25.55 -25.75
N LYS A 160 -29.97 26.61 -26.19
CA LYS A 160 -30.60 27.57 -25.27
C LYS A 160 -31.97 27.09 -24.80
N ASN A 161 -32.66 26.35 -25.66
CA ASN A 161 -33.97 25.80 -25.36
C ASN A 161 -33.83 24.39 -24.75
N LEU A 162 -34.07 24.28 -23.45
CA LEU A 162 -33.94 23.02 -22.71
C LEU A 162 -34.93 21.94 -23.18
N ASP A 163 -36.12 22.32 -23.67
CA ASP A 163 -37.10 21.36 -24.19
C ASP A 163 -36.63 20.77 -25.53
N GLU A 164 -36.03 21.60 -26.39
CA GLU A 164 -35.45 21.13 -27.65
C GLU A 164 -34.23 20.24 -27.39
N GLU A 165 -33.36 20.60 -26.45
CA GLU A 165 -32.27 19.73 -26.01
C GLU A 165 -32.80 18.37 -25.55
N ALA A 166 -33.80 18.37 -24.66
CA ALA A 166 -34.39 17.14 -24.15
C ALA A 166 -34.94 16.25 -25.27
N ASN A 167 -35.60 16.84 -26.27
CA ASN A 167 -36.10 16.12 -27.44
C ASN A 167 -34.97 15.52 -28.28
N ARG A 168 -33.89 16.27 -28.53
CA ARG A 168 -32.72 15.79 -29.28
C ARG A 168 -32.00 14.66 -28.54
N ILE A 169 -31.82 14.78 -27.23
CA ILE A 169 -31.25 13.71 -26.40
C ILE A 169 -32.18 12.48 -26.40
N ALA A 170 -33.51 12.65 -26.42
CA ALA A 170 -34.44 11.53 -26.53
C ALA A 170 -34.28 10.77 -27.86
N VAL A 171 -34.09 11.49 -28.97
CA VAL A 171 -33.77 10.89 -30.29
C VAL A 171 -32.45 10.11 -30.22
N LEU A 172 -31.38 10.70 -29.65
CA LEU A 172 -30.11 10.00 -29.49
C LEU A 172 -30.26 8.72 -28.66
N ARG A 173 -31.04 8.74 -27.59
CA ARG A 173 -31.33 7.54 -26.76
C ARG A 173 -32.09 6.48 -27.54
N GLN A 174 -33.06 6.87 -28.34
CA GLN A 174 -33.83 5.94 -29.17
C GLN A 174 -32.94 5.24 -30.21
N ILE A 175 -32.09 5.98 -30.90
CA ILE A 175 -31.20 5.42 -31.94
C ILE A 175 -30.08 4.58 -31.34
N SER A 176 -29.48 5.04 -30.24
CA SER A 176 -28.33 4.38 -29.61
C SER A 176 -28.69 3.23 -28.66
N GLU A 177 -29.96 3.13 -28.27
CA GLU A 177 -30.46 2.24 -27.21
C GLU A 177 -29.74 2.43 -25.86
N LEU A 178 -29.18 3.61 -25.63
CA LEU A 178 -28.59 4.00 -24.35
C LEU A 178 -29.65 4.64 -23.47
N SER A 179 -29.81 4.14 -22.25
CA SER A 179 -30.83 4.63 -21.32
C SER A 179 -30.46 5.99 -20.70
N LYS A 180 -31.47 6.71 -20.21
CA LYS A 180 -31.29 7.98 -19.48
C LYS A 180 -30.44 7.82 -18.22
N ASN A 181 -30.61 6.71 -17.50
CA ASN A 181 -30.04 6.57 -16.17
C ASN A 181 -28.60 6.01 -16.19
N ASN A 182 -28.24 5.22 -17.21
CA ASN A 182 -26.97 4.50 -17.22
C ASN A 182 -26.20 4.64 -18.55
N GLY A 183 -26.72 5.33 -19.56
CA GLY A 183 -26.15 5.34 -20.90
C GLY A 183 -25.78 6.72 -21.43
N ILE A 184 -26.75 7.63 -21.53
CA ILE A 184 -26.54 9.01 -22.02
C ILE A 184 -26.86 10.03 -20.94
N PHE A 185 -25.85 10.83 -20.59
CA PHE A 185 -25.95 12.01 -19.74
C PHE A 185 -25.74 13.27 -20.58
N CYS A 186 -26.36 14.39 -20.17
CA CYS A 186 -26.26 15.67 -20.88
C CYS A 186 -25.77 16.76 -19.93
N LEU A 187 -24.82 17.57 -20.38
CA LEU A 187 -24.31 18.76 -19.71
C LEU A 187 -24.56 19.96 -20.63
N ASN A 188 -25.33 20.94 -20.16
CA ASN A 188 -25.62 22.16 -20.90
C ASN A 188 -24.67 23.30 -20.47
N THR A 189 -23.93 23.88 -21.42
CA THR A 189 -22.93 24.92 -21.14
C THR A 189 -23.53 26.31 -20.88
N ASN A 190 -24.83 26.52 -21.12
CA ASN A 190 -25.53 27.76 -20.78
C ASN A 190 -26.02 27.79 -19.32
N GLN A 191 -25.91 26.68 -18.60
CA GLN A 191 -26.22 26.61 -17.17
C GLN A 191 -24.95 26.85 -16.33
N ASP A 192 -25.09 26.90 -15.00
CA ASP A 192 -23.95 26.93 -14.10
C ASP A 192 -23.12 25.64 -14.25
N ILE A 193 -22.02 25.74 -15.00
CA ILE A 193 -21.16 24.61 -15.38
C ILE A 193 -20.56 23.92 -14.14
N GLU A 194 -20.23 24.67 -13.08
CA GLU A 194 -19.60 24.07 -11.90
C GLU A 194 -20.60 23.18 -11.15
N CYS A 195 -21.75 23.74 -10.77
CA CYS A 195 -22.78 23.02 -10.03
C CYS A 195 -23.38 21.86 -10.83
N THR A 196 -23.68 22.08 -12.12
CA THR A 196 -24.27 21.04 -12.98
C THR A 196 -23.31 19.87 -13.21
N THR A 197 -22.00 20.14 -13.36
CA THR A 197 -21.00 19.09 -13.54
C THR A 197 -20.85 18.23 -12.28
N GLU A 198 -20.88 18.83 -11.08
CA GLU A 198 -20.80 18.09 -9.81
C GLU A 198 -21.97 17.10 -9.65
N ILE A 199 -23.20 17.59 -9.88
CA ILE A 199 -24.42 16.78 -9.81
C ILE A 199 -24.38 15.65 -10.85
N LEU A 200 -23.96 15.98 -12.08
CA LEU A 200 -23.85 15.04 -13.19
C LEU A 200 -22.81 13.96 -12.90
N THR A 201 -21.61 14.31 -12.43
CA THR A 201 -20.58 13.34 -12.06
C THR A 201 -21.11 12.41 -10.97
N THR A 202 -21.73 12.94 -9.92
CA THR A 202 -22.33 12.12 -8.86
C THR A 202 -23.39 11.16 -9.39
N SER A 203 -24.25 11.63 -10.30
CA SER A 203 -25.27 10.81 -10.97
C SER A 203 -24.64 9.68 -11.79
N ILE A 204 -23.63 9.98 -12.63
CA ILE A 204 -22.89 8.99 -13.41
C ILE A 204 -22.30 7.92 -12.50
N LEU A 205 -21.56 8.33 -11.46
CA LEU A 205 -20.89 7.38 -10.57
C LEU A 205 -21.87 6.51 -9.79
N SER A 206 -23.04 7.04 -9.43
CA SER A 206 -24.10 6.26 -8.81
C SER A 206 -24.66 5.17 -9.74
N SER A 207 -24.81 5.49 -11.04
CA SER A 207 -25.32 4.55 -12.06
C SER A 207 -24.35 3.42 -12.38
N LEU A 208 -23.05 3.66 -12.18
CA LEU A 208 -21.98 2.70 -12.50
C LEU A 208 -21.81 1.58 -11.47
N LYS A 209 -22.40 1.70 -10.27
CA LYS A 209 -22.20 0.72 -9.19
C LYS A 209 -22.65 -0.69 -9.59
N SER A 210 -23.84 -0.82 -10.20
CA SER A 210 -24.34 -2.13 -10.63
C SER A 210 -23.52 -2.71 -11.78
N ALA A 211 -23.14 -1.88 -12.76
CA ALA A 211 -22.29 -2.28 -13.89
C ALA A 211 -20.92 -2.80 -13.41
N ALA A 212 -20.32 -2.15 -12.41
CA ALA A 212 -19.09 -2.64 -11.78
C ALA A 212 -19.29 -4.02 -11.15
N THR A 213 -20.37 -4.20 -10.37
CA THR A 213 -20.68 -5.48 -9.73
C THR A 213 -20.82 -6.60 -10.76
N GLU A 214 -21.61 -6.39 -11.82
CA GLU A 214 -21.81 -7.39 -12.88
C GLU A 214 -20.50 -7.76 -13.59
N PHE A 215 -19.67 -6.76 -13.90
CA PHE A 215 -18.37 -6.97 -14.55
C PHE A 215 -17.43 -7.86 -13.74
N TYR A 216 -17.20 -7.50 -12.47
CA TYR A 216 -16.27 -8.23 -11.61
C TYR A 216 -16.85 -9.59 -11.18
N MET A 217 -18.17 -9.70 -11.00
CA MET A 217 -18.84 -10.98 -10.74
C MET A 217 -18.69 -11.97 -11.91
N ALA A 218 -18.79 -11.50 -13.16
CA ALA A 218 -18.55 -12.33 -14.34
C ALA A 218 -17.07 -12.77 -14.45
N ALA A 219 -16.12 -11.93 -14.01
CA ALA A 219 -14.73 -12.32 -13.90
C ALA A 219 -14.50 -13.35 -12.78
N GLU A 220 -15.07 -13.14 -11.60
CA GLU A 220 -14.95 -14.04 -10.43
C GLU A 220 -15.54 -15.41 -10.74
N THR A 221 -16.73 -15.47 -11.36
CA THR A 221 -17.40 -16.72 -11.72
C THR A 221 -16.54 -17.56 -12.67
N ARG A 222 -15.86 -16.94 -13.64
CA ARG A 222 -14.93 -17.64 -14.55
C ARG A 222 -13.69 -18.17 -13.83
N VAL A 223 -13.22 -17.49 -12.79
CA VAL A 223 -12.12 -18.00 -11.94
C VAL A 223 -12.62 -19.18 -11.10
N ARG A 224 -13.81 -19.07 -10.52
CA ARG A 224 -14.44 -20.13 -9.71
C ARG A 224 -14.65 -21.42 -10.52
N GLN A 225 -15.11 -21.33 -11.77
CA GLN A 225 -15.28 -22.49 -12.66
C GLN A 225 -13.98 -23.21 -13.06
N ARG A 226 -12.81 -22.62 -12.79
CA ARG A 226 -11.48 -23.21 -13.05
C ARG A 226 -10.86 -23.85 -11.80
N PHE A 227 -11.52 -23.75 -10.65
CA PHE A 227 -11.11 -24.40 -9.43
C PHE A 227 -11.22 -25.92 -9.58
N GLY A 228 -10.19 -26.68 -9.17
CA GLY A 228 -10.16 -28.14 -9.26
C GLY A 228 -9.94 -28.75 -10.66
N LYS A 229 -9.57 -27.95 -11.67
CA LYS A 229 -9.20 -28.48 -13.00
C LYS A 229 -7.70 -28.76 -13.10
N TYR A 230 -7.34 -29.99 -13.47
CA TYR A 230 -5.98 -30.37 -13.85
C TYR A 230 -5.67 -29.85 -15.26
N TYR A 231 -4.48 -29.28 -15.45
CA TYR A 231 -3.99 -28.88 -16.77
C TYR A 231 -2.77 -29.74 -17.10
N THR A 232 -2.77 -30.35 -18.29
CA THR A 232 -1.60 -31.01 -18.85
C THR A 232 -0.59 -29.96 -19.29
N LEU A 233 0.65 -30.12 -18.83
CA LEU A 233 1.76 -29.21 -19.10
C LEU A 233 2.30 -29.41 -20.53
N PRO A 234 2.74 -28.33 -21.21
CA PRO A 234 3.71 -28.45 -22.29
C PRO A 234 5.01 -29.08 -21.74
N SER A 235 5.69 -29.92 -22.51
CA SER A 235 6.90 -30.63 -22.06
C SER A 235 8.00 -29.69 -21.52
N ASN A 236 8.62 -30.10 -20.40
CA ASN A 236 9.58 -29.32 -19.61
C ASN A 236 10.83 -28.92 -20.42
N GLN A 237 10.95 -27.63 -20.74
CA GLN A 237 12.21 -27.01 -21.20
C GLN A 237 12.88 -26.15 -20.10
N VAL A 238 12.27 -26.03 -18.93
CA VAL A 238 12.75 -25.18 -17.82
C VAL A 238 13.39 -26.04 -16.74
N ASN A 239 14.59 -25.64 -16.30
CA ASN A 239 15.29 -26.27 -15.17
C ASN A 239 14.62 -25.84 -13.84
N THR A 240 13.64 -26.61 -13.37
CA THR A 240 12.92 -26.40 -12.11
C THR A 240 12.82 -27.72 -11.34
N LEU A 241 13.15 -27.69 -10.05
CA LEU A 241 12.89 -28.80 -9.14
C LEU A 241 11.55 -28.66 -8.40
N VAL A 242 10.92 -27.50 -8.48
CA VAL A 242 9.56 -27.30 -7.98
C VAL A 242 8.58 -27.96 -8.92
N GLU A 243 7.81 -28.93 -8.41
CA GLU A 243 6.75 -29.59 -9.17
C GLU A 243 5.48 -28.73 -9.23
N LEU A 244 4.82 -28.67 -10.39
CA LEU A 244 3.53 -28.00 -10.53
C LEU A 244 2.42 -28.84 -9.88
N LYS A 245 2.07 -28.49 -8.64
CA LYS A 245 0.96 -29.13 -7.90
C LYS A 245 -0.38 -28.45 -8.18
N PRO A 246 -1.52 -29.17 -8.16
CA PRO A 246 -2.86 -28.57 -8.24
C PRO A 246 -3.08 -27.43 -7.24
N GLN A 247 -2.50 -27.55 -6.04
CA GLN A 247 -2.51 -26.55 -4.99
C GLN A 247 -2.06 -25.14 -5.48
N ILE A 248 -1.09 -25.04 -6.39
CA ILE A 248 -0.62 -23.76 -6.95
C ILE A 248 -1.76 -23.03 -7.67
N LEU A 249 -2.57 -23.77 -8.42
CA LEU A 249 -3.70 -23.21 -9.15
C LEU A 249 -4.87 -22.89 -8.22
N GLU A 250 -5.08 -23.68 -7.18
CA GLU A 250 -6.08 -23.41 -6.15
C GLU A 250 -5.76 -22.11 -5.41
N ILE A 251 -4.54 -21.95 -4.91
CA ILE A 251 -4.05 -20.72 -4.26
C ILE A 251 -4.23 -19.54 -5.22
N ARG A 252 -3.79 -19.67 -6.47
CA ARG A 252 -3.96 -18.63 -7.50
C ARG A 252 -5.41 -18.21 -7.65
N ASN A 253 -6.33 -19.17 -7.72
CA ASN A 253 -7.74 -18.89 -7.89
C ASN A 253 -8.34 -18.24 -6.64
N LEU A 254 -7.95 -18.66 -5.44
CA LEU A 254 -8.38 -18.03 -4.18
C LEU A 254 -7.93 -16.56 -4.11
N ILE A 255 -6.66 -16.26 -4.44
CA ILE A 255 -6.14 -14.89 -4.48
C ILE A 255 -6.96 -14.06 -5.47
N LYS A 256 -7.11 -14.52 -6.72
CA LYS A 256 -7.86 -13.78 -7.75
C LYS A 256 -9.30 -13.52 -7.34
N ARG A 257 -9.97 -14.52 -6.74
CA ARG A 257 -11.36 -14.38 -6.27
C ARG A 257 -11.45 -13.33 -5.18
N SER A 258 -10.58 -13.38 -4.17
CA SER A 258 -10.58 -12.38 -3.10
C SER A 258 -10.34 -10.97 -3.65
N MET A 259 -9.34 -10.77 -4.52
CA MET A 259 -9.07 -9.46 -5.11
C MET A 259 -10.24 -8.96 -5.98
N LEU A 260 -10.89 -9.84 -6.76
CA LEU A 260 -12.08 -9.48 -7.54
C LEU A 260 -13.27 -9.09 -6.65
N LEU A 261 -13.43 -9.71 -5.48
CA LEU A 261 -14.43 -9.30 -4.50
C LEU A 261 -14.13 -7.91 -3.94
N GLN A 262 -12.87 -7.55 -3.71
CA GLN A 262 -12.50 -6.19 -3.29
C GLN A 262 -12.76 -5.16 -4.39
N PHE A 263 -12.49 -5.48 -5.66
CA PHE A 263 -12.90 -4.63 -6.78
C PHE A 263 -14.43 -4.45 -6.85
N MET A 264 -15.18 -5.51 -6.57
CA MET A 264 -16.64 -5.52 -6.61
C MET A 264 -17.26 -4.74 -5.44
N HIS A 265 -16.67 -4.85 -4.25
CA HIS A 265 -17.15 -4.27 -3.00
C HIS A 265 -16.03 -3.49 -2.29
N PRO A 266 -15.56 -2.37 -2.88
CA PRO A 266 -14.43 -1.62 -2.34
C PRO A 266 -14.70 -0.95 -1.00
N ASN A 267 -15.95 -0.88 -0.53
CA ASN A 267 -16.30 -0.31 0.77
C ASN A 267 -16.68 -1.41 1.80
N ASN A 268 -16.68 -2.68 1.40
CA ASN A 268 -16.98 -3.80 2.28
C ASN A 268 -16.24 -5.05 1.82
N VAL A 269 -15.05 -5.25 2.39
CA VAL A 269 -14.17 -6.35 2.03
C VAL A 269 -14.39 -7.62 2.86
N ASP A 270 -15.37 -7.66 3.77
CA ASP A 270 -15.63 -8.78 4.70
C ASP A 270 -15.63 -10.14 3.98
N TYR A 271 -16.39 -10.24 2.88
CA TYR A 271 -16.52 -11.48 2.13
C TYR A 271 -15.22 -11.93 1.44
N SER A 272 -14.28 -11.01 1.23
CA SER A 272 -12.99 -11.29 0.62
C SER A 272 -11.97 -11.84 1.62
N LEU A 273 -12.08 -11.50 2.91
CA LEU A 273 -11.06 -11.82 3.91
C LEU A 273 -10.92 -13.32 4.16
N PRO A 274 -11.99 -14.11 4.43
CA PRO A 274 -11.84 -15.55 4.67
C PRO A 274 -11.21 -16.30 3.49
N ILE A 275 -11.52 -15.86 2.26
CA ILE A 275 -10.94 -16.45 1.05
C ILE A 275 -9.45 -16.10 0.95
N LEU A 276 -9.09 -14.87 1.31
CA LEU A 276 -7.71 -14.40 1.29
C LEU A 276 -6.86 -15.05 2.38
N GLU A 277 -7.43 -15.28 3.56
CA GLU A 277 -6.79 -16.02 4.65
C GLU A 277 -6.47 -17.44 4.23
N LYS A 278 -7.44 -18.14 3.62
CA LYS A 278 -7.21 -19.47 3.06
C LYS A 278 -6.13 -19.47 1.98
N ALA A 279 -6.08 -18.42 1.15
CA ALA A 279 -5.03 -18.28 0.15
C ALA A 279 -3.65 -18.05 0.78
N TYR A 280 -3.58 -17.24 1.83
CA TYR A 280 -2.38 -16.96 2.61
C TYR A 280 -1.84 -18.24 3.26
N GLU A 281 -2.68 -18.99 3.97
CA GLU A 281 -2.34 -20.26 4.60
C GLU A 281 -1.84 -21.28 3.57
N GLY A 282 -2.56 -21.43 2.45
CA GLY A 282 -2.15 -22.31 1.37
C GLY A 282 -0.79 -21.94 0.76
N LEU A 283 -0.48 -20.64 0.63
CA LEU A 283 0.81 -20.18 0.12
C LEU A 283 1.96 -20.42 1.12
N ILE A 284 1.71 -20.23 2.42
CA ILE A 284 2.66 -20.60 3.47
C ILE A 284 2.98 -22.09 3.39
N ASP A 285 1.97 -22.95 3.33
CA ASP A 285 2.18 -24.41 3.30
C ASP A 285 2.90 -24.85 2.02
N LEU A 286 2.60 -24.20 0.88
CA LEU A 286 3.33 -24.42 -0.35
C LEU A 286 4.80 -24.05 -0.20
N LEU A 287 5.12 -22.89 0.39
CA LEU A 287 6.49 -22.46 0.69
C LEU A 287 7.22 -23.44 1.62
N ARG A 288 6.56 -23.93 2.68
CA ARG A 288 7.12 -24.98 3.56
C ARG A 288 7.43 -26.25 2.78
N SER A 289 6.51 -26.71 1.93
CA SER A 289 6.69 -27.93 1.14
C SER A 289 7.79 -27.85 0.07
N THR A 290 8.17 -26.64 -0.34
CA THR A 290 9.18 -26.36 -1.37
C THR A 290 10.50 -25.83 -0.80
N GLN A 291 10.57 -25.76 0.54
CA GLN A 291 11.70 -25.19 1.28
C GLN A 291 13.04 -25.83 0.94
N THR A 292 13.07 -27.16 0.80
CA THR A 292 14.29 -27.92 0.47
C THR A 292 14.86 -27.55 -0.89
N VAL A 293 14.01 -27.17 -1.84
CA VAL A 293 14.43 -26.71 -3.18
C VAL A 293 14.93 -25.26 -3.09
N PHE A 294 14.17 -24.37 -2.45
CA PHE A 294 14.46 -22.94 -2.41
C PHE A 294 15.68 -22.54 -1.56
N PHE A 295 16.11 -23.43 -0.65
CA PHE A 295 17.30 -23.22 0.16
C PHE A 295 18.44 -24.18 -0.18
N SER A 296 18.33 -24.91 -1.30
CA SER A 296 19.43 -25.73 -1.80
C SER A 296 20.61 -24.83 -2.22
N PRO A 297 21.87 -25.20 -1.91
CA PRO A 297 23.05 -24.48 -2.39
C PRO A 297 23.19 -24.50 -3.92
N THR A 298 22.51 -25.42 -4.60
CA THR A 298 22.50 -25.57 -6.07
C THR A 298 21.19 -25.11 -6.71
N ILE A 299 20.45 -24.21 -6.05
CA ILE A 299 19.19 -23.67 -6.58
C ILE A 299 19.37 -23.10 -7.99
N SER A 300 18.43 -23.42 -8.88
CA SER A 300 18.43 -22.88 -10.24
C SER A 300 18.06 -21.39 -10.24
N THR A 301 18.51 -20.64 -11.24
CA THR A 301 18.12 -19.23 -11.43
C THR A 301 16.60 -19.06 -11.56
N HIS A 302 15.92 -20.05 -12.14
CA HIS A 302 14.46 -20.07 -12.23
C HIS A 302 13.81 -20.20 -10.85
N ASP A 303 14.25 -21.19 -10.05
CA ASP A 303 13.64 -21.48 -8.75
C ASP A 303 13.92 -20.36 -7.75
N LEU A 304 15.06 -19.67 -7.85
CA LEU A 304 15.33 -18.45 -7.09
C LEU A 304 14.34 -17.32 -7.43
N LYS A 305 14.07 -17.11 -8.73
CA LYS A 305 13.05 -16.12 -9.16
C LYS A 305 11.66 -16.51 -8.68
N LEU A 306 11.32 -17.81 -8.73
CA LEU A 306 10.04 -18.33 -8.26
C LEU A 306 9.87 -18.13 -6.74
N TYR A 307 10.91 -18.41 -5.95
CA TYR A 307 10.94 -18.12 -4.52
C TYR A 307 10.64 -16.65 -4.23
N ASN A 308 11.33 -15.73 -4.93
CA ASN A 308 11.12 -14.29 -4.77
C ASN A 308 9.69 -13.89 -5.16
N GLN A 309 9.13 -14.47 -6.22
CA GLN A 309 7.73 -14.25 -6.61
C GLN A 309 6.76 -14.70 -5.50
N TYR A 310 6.97 -15.87 -4.91
CA TYR A 310 6.10 -16.40 -3.84
C TYR A 310 6.22 -15.56 -2.56
N ARG A 311 7.45 -15.18 -2.18
CA ARG A 311 7.68 -14.32 -1.01
C ARG A 311 7.04 -12.96 -1.17
N ASN A 312 7.26 -12.30 -2.31
CA ASN A 312 6.61 -11.02 -2.62
C ASN A 312 5.08 -11.15 -2.59
N LEU A 313 4.52 -12.20 -3.20
CA LEU A 313 3.08 -12.42 -3.22
C LEU A 313 2.50 -12.67 -1.81
N LEU A 314 3.24 -13.36 -0.94
CA LEU A 314 2.81 -13.59 0.44
C LEU A 314 2.69 -12.28 1.23
N ASP A 315 3.70 -11.41 1.11
CA ASP A 315 3.70 -10.09 1.75
C ASP A 315 2.55 -9.23 1.20
N VAL A 316 2.33 -9.24 -0.13
CA VAL A 316 1.19 -8.56 -0.78
C VAL A 316 -0.14 -9.06 -0.22
N ILE A 317 -0.34 -10.37 -0.07
CA ILE A 317 -1.56 -10.92 0.51
C ILE A 317 -1.75 -10.43 1.96
N ALA A 318 -0.68 -10.43 2.77
CA ALA A 318 -0.72 -9.92 4.14
C ALA A 318 -1.13 -8.44 4.19
N ILE A 319 -0.56 -7.62 3.31
CA ILE A 319 -0.90 -6.20 3.16
C ILE A 319 -2.41 -6.02 2.91
N HIS A 320 -2.98 -6.77 1.96
CA HIS A 320 -4.42 -6.72 1.66
C HIS A 320 -5.29 -7.21 2.83
N LEU A 321 -4.87 -8.27 3.52
CA LEU A 321 -5.56 -8.79 4.70
C LEU A 321 -5.61 -7.76 5.83
N ILE A 322 -4.45 -7.18 6.16
CA ILE A 322 -4.30 -6.26 7.29
C ILE A 322 -5.02 -4.95 7.02
N ARG A 323 -4.89 -4.42 5.80
CA ARG A 323 -5.73 -3.30 5.33
C ARG A 323 -7.21 -3.62 5.47
N GLY A 324 -7.61 -4.82 5.06
CA GLY A 324 -9.00 -5.26 5.15
C GLY A 324 -9.52 -5.29 6.58
N TYR A 325 -8.75 -5.84 7.53
CA TYR A 325 -9.12 -5.82 8.95
C TYR A 325 -9.20 -4.41 9.54
N PHE A 326 -8.31 -3.50 9.16
CA PHE A 326 -8.45 -2.08 9.53
C PHE A 326 -9.73 -1.46 8.97
N SER A 327 -10.11 -1.82 7.74
CA SER A 327 -11.28 -1.23 7.08
C SER A 327 -12.62 -1.64 7.68
N ILE A 328 -12.68 -2.82 8.30
CA ILE A 328 -13.87 -3.33 8.98
C ILE A 328 -13.84 -2.97 10.47
N GLU A 329 -12.93 -2.07 10.86
CA GLU A 329 -12.76 -1.54 12.22
C GLU A 329 -12.38 -2.61 13.26
N GLU A 330 -11.60 -3.60 12.82
CA GLU A 330 -11.02 -4.66 13.66
C GLU A 330 -9.49 -4.48 13.81
N PRO A 331 -9.00 -3.36 14.39
CA PRO A 331 -7.57 -3.03 14.40
C PRO A 331 -6.73 -4.03 15.20
N VAL A 332 -7.30 -4.68 16.22
CA VAL A 332 -6.60 -5.71 17.00
C VAL A 332 -6.32 -6.94 16.14
N ALA A 333 -7.31 -7.39 15.37
CA ALA A 333 -7.14 -8.49 14.44
C ALA A 333 -6.10 -8.15 13.36
N ALA A 334 -6.16 -6.94 12.79
CA ALA A 334 -5.18 -6.45 11.83
C ALA A 334 -3.75 -6.54 12.38
N LEU A 335 -3.52 -6.02 13.58
CA LEU A 335 -2.20 -6.02 14.22
C LEU A 335 -1.71 -7.42 14.61
N ARG A 336 -2.60 -8.30 15.06
CA ARG A 336 -2.25 -9.71 15.33
C ARG A 336 -1.90 -10.47 14.05
N LYS A 337 -2.61 -10.20 12.95
CA LYS A 337 -2.31 -10.78 11.63
C LYS A 337 -0.96 -10.28 11.09
N HIS A 338 -0.61 -9.01 11.32
CA HIS A 338 0.74 -8.49 11.04
C HIS A 338 1.81 -9.26 11.84
N ARG A 339 1.60 -9.42 13.15
CA ARG A 339 2.55 -10.15 13.99
C ARG A 339 2.69 -11.61 13.55
N ALA A 340 1.58 -12.28 13.29
CA ALA A 340 1.57 -13.66 12.80
C ALA A 340 2.24 -13.78 11.42
N HIS A 341 2.12 -12.78 10.55
CA HIS A 341 2.84 -12.77 9.28
C HIS A 341 4.36 -12.76 9.48
N ILE A 342 4.86 -11.88 10.36
CA ILE A 342 6.28 -11.84 10.73
C ILE A 342 6.73 -13.20 11.28
N GLU A 343 6.01 -13.77 12.24
CA GLU A 343 6.37 -15.05 12.86
C GLU A 343 6.40 -16.20 11.85
N ASN A 344 5.37 -16.31 11.01
CA ASN A 344 5.31 -17.36 9.99
C ASN A 344 6.44 -17.26 8.95
N VAL A 345 6.82 -16.05 8.54
CA VAL A 345 7.91 -15.87 7.58
C VAL A 345 9.27 -16.09 8.23
N LEU A 346 9.50 -15.59 9.44
CA LEU A 346 10.77 -15.84 10.13
C LEU A 346 11.00 -17.33 10.40
N ASP A 347 9.93 -18.07 10.68
CA ASP A 347 9.95 -19.53 10.75
C ASP A 347 10.40 -20.19 9.42
N LEU A 348 9.94 -19.67 8.27
CA LEU A 348 10.40 -20.11 6.95
C LEU A 348 11.87 -19.75 6.67
N LEU A 349 12.37 -18.66 7.25
CA LEU A 349 13.71 -18.12 6.97
C LEU A 349 14.81 -18.64 7.91
N GLN A 350 14.54 -19.65 8.75
CA GLN A 350 15.52 -20.14 9.75
C GLN A 350 16.89 -20.53 9.14
N SER A 351 16.94 -20.95 7.88
CA SER A 351 18.16 -21.32 7.15
C SER A 351 18.85 -20.17 6.41
N ARG A 352 18.31 -18.94 6.47
CA ARG A 352 18.85 -17.73 5.82
C ARG A 352 19.73 -16.92 6.78
N THR A 353 20.44 -15.93 6.23
CA THR A 353 21.32 -15.07 7.03
C THR A 353 20.52 -14.17 7.96
N LYS A 354 21.10 -13.88 9.14
CA LYS A 354 20.44 -13.02 10.13
C LYS A 354 20.12 -11.64 9.57
N LEU A 355 21.01 -11.11 8.72
CA LEU A 355 20.86 -9.81 8.08
C LEU A 355 19.63 -9.75 7.15
N GLU A 356 19.39 -10.78 6.33
CA GLU A 356 18.21 -10.86 5.46
C GLU A 356 16.91 -10.80 6.26
N GLN A 357 16.84 -11.57 7.35
CA GLN A 357 15.69 -11.57 8.24
C GLN A 357 15.44 -10.18 8.87
N LEU A 358 16.51 -9.51 9.30
CA LEU A 358 16.44 -8.20 9.93
C LEU A 358 16.00 -7.10 8.94
N ILE A 359 16.55 -7.10 7.73
CA ILE A 359 16.14 -6.18 6.66
C ILE A 359 14.66 -6.40 6.32
N TRP A 360 14.25 -7.64 6.12
CA TRP A 360 12.87 -7.95 5.80
C TRP A 360 11.91 -7.54 6.94
N GLU A 361 12.25 -7.85 8.19
CA GLU A 361 11.44 -7.46 9.36
C GLU A 361 11.35 -5.94 9.51
N SER A 362 12.42 -5.19 9.18
CA SER A 362 12.39 -3.73 9.13
C SER A 362 11.34 -3.21 8.15
N ILE A 363 11.35 -3.73 6.92
CA ILE A 363 10.36 -3.40 5.89
C ILE A 363 8.94 -3.69 6.39
N GLN A 364 8.76 -4.80 7.13
CA GLN A 364 7.44 -5.16 7.68
C GLN A 364 6.89 -4.14 8.67
N TYR A 365 7.74 -3.62 9.56
CA TYR A 365 7.30 -2.58 10.49
C TYR A 365 7.17 -1.22 9.82
N GLN A 366 7.95 -0.93 8.78
CA GLN A 366 7.84 0.32 8.01
C GLN A 366 6.45 0.44 7.38
N TRP A 367 5.99 -0.57 6.62
CA TRP A 367 4.67 -0.45 5.98
C TRP A 367 3.51 -0.54 6.97
N LEU A 368 3.69 -1.20 8.13
CA LEU A 368 2.71 -1.11 9.21
C LEU A 368 2.58 0.33 9.74
N ALA A 369 3.72 1.00 9.95
CA ALA A 369 3.75 2.39 10.41
C ALA A 369 3.05 3.33 9.41
N GLU A 370 3.29 3.12 8.11
CA GLU A 370 2.60 3.85 7.05
C GLU A 370 1.08 3.63 7.10
N PHE A 371 0.60 2.39 7.27
CA PHE A 371 -0.84 2.13 7.46
C PHE A 371 -1.40 2.83 8.69
N LEU A 372 -0.74 2.69 9.85
CA LEU A 372 -1.20 3.31 11.09
C LEU A 372 -1.26 4.84 10.99
N THR A 373 -0.43 5.44 10.12
CA THR A 373 -0.45 6.88 9.82
C THR A 373 -1.63 7.26 8.91
N LEU A 374 -1.98 6.40 7.95
CA LEU A 374 -3.08 6.63 6.99
C LEU A 374 -4.47 6.33 7.56
N VAL A 375 -4.59 5.34 8.45
CA VAL A 375 -5.87 4.90 9.01
C VAL A 375 -6.39 5.96 10.00
N PRO A 376 -7.66 6.42 9.87
CA PRO A 376 -8.21 7.39 10.80
C PRO A 376 -8.23 6.89 12.24
N LYS A 377 -7.88 7.76 13.18
CA LYS A 377 -7.88 7.47 14.64
C LYS A 377 -9.17 6.82 15.13
N ALA A 378 -10.31 7.18 14.52
CA ALA A 378 -11.60 6.64 14.89
C ALA A 378 -11.77 5.14 14.52
N ALA A 379 -11.18 4.68 13.41
CA ALA A 379 -11.13 3.26 13.06
C ALA A 379 -10.19 2.47 13.98
N LEU A 380 -9.26 3.15 14.64
CA LEU A 380 -8.34 2.60 15.64
C LEU A 380 -8.92 2.64 17.07
N ALA A 381 -10.15 3.14 17.27
CA ALA A 381 -10.74 3.31 18.59
C ALA A 381 -10.86 2.01 19.40
N GLY A 382 -11.01 0.86 18.72
CA GLY A 382 -11.01 -0.46 19.35
C GLY A 382 -9.74 -0.77 20.16
N LEU A 383 -8.59 -0.17 19.80
CA LEU A 383 -7.35 -0.29 20.56
C LEU A 383 -7.45 0.37 21.93
N LYS A 384 -8.15 1.52 22.03
CA LYS A 384 -8.37 2.24 23.29
C LYS A 384 -9.39 1.55 24.19
N ALA A 385 -10.36 0.81 23.62
CA ALA A 385 -11.35 0.08 24.40
C ALA A 385 -10.74 -1.04 25.25
N ILE A 386 -9.60 -1.59 24.83
CA ILE A 386 -8.82 -2.56 25.62
C ILE A 386 -8.32 -1.94 26.94
N ASN A 387 -8.20 -0.61 27.03
CA ASN A 387 -7.69 0.10 28.21
C ASN A 387 -8.65 0.08 29.41
N LYS A 388 -9.87 -0.45 29.29
CA LYS A 388 -10.85 -0.53 30.38
C LYS A 388 -11.15 -1.99 30.76
N PRO A 389 -10.28 -2.67 31.53
CA PRO A 389 -10.62 -3.99 32.05
C PRO A 389 -11.84 -3.89 32.97
N LYS A 390 -12.88 -4.69 32.70
CA LYS A 390 -14.07 -4.79 33.57
C LYS A 390 -13.76 -5.43 34.93
N SER A 391 -12.60 -6.08 35.10
CA SER A 391 -12.10 -6.67 36.34
C SER A 391 -10.57 -6.78 36.29
N LYS A 392 -9.87 -6.44 37.39
CA LYS A 392 -8.39 -6.47 37.51
C LYS A 392 -7.81 -7.89 37.55
N ASN A 393 -8.58 -8.91 37.89
CA ASN A 393 -8.07 -10.27 38.15
C ASN A 393 -8.10 -11.22 36.94
N THR A 394 -8.54 -10.77 35.76
CA THR A 394 -8.65 -11.59 34.54
C THR A 394 -8.16 -10.89 33.28
N ALA A 395 -7.40 -9.80 33.41
CA ALA A 395 -6.88 -9.06 32.27
C ALA A 395 -5.84 -9.91 31.52
N LYS A 396 -6.26 -10.49 30.38
CA LYS A 396 -5.37 -11.27 29.50
C LYS A 396 -4.40 -10.39 28.71
N ASN A 397 -4.43 -9.07 28.86
CA ASN A 397 -3.63 -8.15 28.05
C ASN A 397 -2.99 -7.07 28.93
N VAL A 398 -1.76 -6.67 28.60
CA VAL A 398 -0.99 -5.62 29.28
C VAL A 398 -0.62 -4.55 28.26
N LEU A 399 -0.95 -3.29 28.55
CA LEU A 399 -0.54 -2.15 27.74
C LEU A 399 0.90 -1.79 28.08
N TYR A 400 1.67 -1.41 27.06
CA TYR A 400 2.98 -0.80 27.22
C TYR A 400 3.07 0.44 26.31
N PHE A 401 4.15 1.21 26.43
CA PHE A 401 4.34 2.42 25.64
C PHE A 401 4.24 2.09 24.13
N GLY A 402 3.16 2.55 23.51
CA GLY A 402 2.86 2.40 22.10
C GLY A 402 2.49 0.98 21.61
N GLY A 403 2.07 0.08 22.51
CA GLY A 403 1.64 -1.26 22.11
C GLY A 403 0.85 -2.04 23.17
N ILE A 404 0.45 -3.25 22.78
CA ILE A 404 -0.35 -4.17 23.60
C ILE A 404 0.32 -5.54 23.60
N ALA A 405 0.52 -6.10 24.79
CA ALA A 405 0.90 -7.49 25.00
C ALA A 405 -0.34 -8.32 25.33
N PHE A 406 -0.55 -9.42 24.62
CA PHE A 406 -1.61 -10.39 24.86
C PHE A 406 -0.98 -11.62 25.52
N HIS A 407 -1.52 -12.00 26.67
CA HIS A 407 -1.22 -13.19 27.46
C HIS A 407 -2.37 -14.21 27.36
N ASP A 408 -2.99 -14.30 26.18
CA ASP A 408 -3.88 -15.41 25.86
C ASP A 408 -3.07 -16.67 25.53
N ASN A 409 -3.71 -17.72 24.99
CA ASN A 409 -3.03 -18.97 24.64
C ASN A 409 -1.83 -18.75 23.68
N PHE A 410 -1.79 -17.61 22.99
CA PHE A 410 -0.72 -17.20 22.10
C PHE A 410 -0.13 -15.87 22.58
N TYR A 411 0.97 -15.95 23.33
CA TYR A 411 1.71 -14.76 23.73
C TYR A 411 2.09 -13.93 22.51
N SER A 412 1.53 -12.72 22.39
CA SER A 412 1.76 -11.87 21.23
C SER A 412 1.86 -10.41 21.63
N GLN A 413 2.82 -9.71 21.05
CA GLN A 413 3.00 -8.27 21.26
C GLN A 413 2.75 -7.54 19.94
N VAL A 414 1.89 -6.54 19.99
CA VAL A 414 1.59 -5.70 18.83
C VAL A 414 1.96 -4.25 19.10
N VAL A 415 2.36 -3.56 18.03
CA VAL A 415 2.64 -2.12 18.04
C VAL A 415 1.41 -1.39 17.55
N THR A 416 0.91 -0.44 18.32
CA THR A 416 -0.29 0.34 18.01
C THR A 416 0.01 1.74 17.49
N GLU A 417 1.22 2.22 17.77
CA GLU A 417 1.65 3.58 17.47
C GLU A 417 2.51 3.65 16.21
N PRO A 418 2.18 4.49 15.21
CA PRO A 418 2.97 4.60 13.98
C PRO A 418 4.43 5.00 14.25
N GLY A 419 4.67 5.98 15.13
CA GLY A 419 6.02 6.40 15.49
C GLY A 419 6.86 5.27 16.09
N LEU A 420 6.26 4.44 16.96
CA LEU A 420 6.94 3.28 17.53
C LEU A 420 7.17 2.18 16.47
N ALA A 421 6.25 2.00 15.53
CA ALA A 421 6.42 1.07 14.43
C ALA A 421 7.60 1.48 13.54
N TYR A 422 7.77 2.77 13.22
CA TYR A 422 8.97 3.26 12.53
C TYR A 422 10.24 3.05 13.36
N LEU A 423 10.24 3.34 14.66
CA LEU A 423 11.40 3.07 15.52
C LEU A 423 11.77 1.58 15.56
N LYS A 424 10.76 0.72 15.63
CA LYS A 424 10.95 -0.74 15.58
C LYS A 424 11.54 -1.15 14.22
N ALA A 425 11.07 -0.57 13.11
CA ALA A 425 11.66 -0.78 11.80
C ALA A 425 13.14 -0.37 11.78
N ALA A 426 13.48 0.84 12.24
CA ALA A 426 14.85 1.33 12.30
C ALA A 426 15.75 0.45 13.18
N SER A 427 15.25 -0.05 14.31
CA SER A 427 16.02 -0.90 15.23
C SER A 427 16.44 -2.23 14.61
N LYS A 428 15.72 -2.73 13.60
CA LYS A 428 16.04 -4.01 12.95
C LYS A 428 17.25 -3.89 12.03
N ILE A 429 17.48 -2.73 11.43
CA ILE A 429 18.59 -2.48 10.49
C ILE A 429 19.69 -1.62 11.12
N ASN A 430 19.91 -1.75 12.43
CA ASN A 430 21.09 -1.21 13.09
C ASN A 430 22.28 -2.11 12.75
N LEU A 431 22.99 -1.77 11.68
CA LEU A 431 24.09 -2.59 11.14
C LEU A 431 25.40 -2.33 11.87
N ASP A 432 26.10 -3.40 12.23
CA ASP A 432 27.49 -3.33 12.68
C ASP A 432 28.42 -3.04 11.50
N ALA A 433 29.62 -2.51 11.79
CA ALA A 433 30.63 -2.18 10.78
C ALA A 433 31.06 -3.37 9.89
N SER A 434 30.86 -4.61 10.34
CA SER A 434 31.17 -5.85 9.62
C SER A 434 30.04 -6.38 8.72
N SER A 435 28.89 -5.70 8.68
CA SER A 435 27.71 -6.16 7.94
C SER A 435 27.88 -5.95 6.43
N ASN A 436 27.95 -7.05 5.66
CA ASN A 436 27.95 -7.02 4.21
C ASN A 436 26.63 -7.52 3.64
N ILE A 437 26.13 -6.85 2.60
CA ILE A 437 24.90 -7.23 1.91
C ILE A 437 25.18 -8.39 0.96
N ASP A 438 24.58 -9.54 1.23
CA ASP A 438 24.60 -10.72 0.34
C ASP A 438 23.71 -10.53 -0.90
N GLY A 439 23.94 -11.35 -1.93
CA GLY A 439 23.22 -11.27 -3.22
C GLY A 439 21.69 -11.38 -3.15
N ILE A 440 21.11 -11.96 -2.10
CA ILE A 440 19.66 -12.06 -1.90
C ILE A 440 19.07 -10.70 -1.46
N ASN A 441 19.80 -9.94 -0.66
CA ASN A 441 19.39 -8.64 -0.15
C ASN A 441 19.58 -7.50 -1.17
N GLN A 442 20.30 -7.75 -2.26
CA GLN A 442 20.52 -6.79 -3.35
C GLN A 442 19.21 -6.36 -4.04
N HIS A 443 18.14 -7.15 -3.93
CA HIS A 443 16.82 -6.75 -4.42
C HIS A 443 16.24 -5.57 -3.63
N PHE A 444 16.54 -5.46 -2.33
CA PHE A 444 16.05 -4.35 -1.50
C PHE A 444 17.04 -3.19 -1.47
N PHE A 445 18.34 -3.47 -1.34
CA PHE A 445 19.37 -2.45 -1.19
C PHE A 445 20.63 -2.80 -1.96
N SER A 446 21.19 -1.82 -2.69
CA SER A 446 22.39 -2.00 -3.49
C SER A 446 23.70 -2.05 -2.68
N SER A 447 23.72 -1.44 -1.48
CA SER A 447 24.93 -1.35 -0.65
C SER A 447 24.59 -1.16 0.85
N THR A 448 25.55 -1.46 1.73
CA THR A 448 25.41 -1.22 3.18
C THR A 448 25.11 0.25 3.48
N GLU A 449 25.70 1.18 2.73
CA GLU A 449 25.39 2.61 2.81
C GLU A 449 23.91 2.89 2.48
N ALA A 450 23.36 2.24 1.44
CA ALA A 450 21.95 2.39 1.09
C ALA A 450 21.01 1.95 2.23
N VAL A 451 21.36 0.89 2.97
CA VAL A 451 20.60 0.47 4.15
C VAL A 451 20.67 1.51 5.27
N ARG A 452 21.85 2.10 5.51
CA ARG A 452 22.04 3.16 6.52
C ARG A 452 21.25 4.43 6.16
N ARG A 453 21.31 4.86 4.91
CA ARG A 453 20.49 5.98 4.40
C ARG A 453 18.99 5.69 4.54
N HIS A 454 18.58 4.45 4.29
CA HIS A 454 17.20 4.02 4.51
C HIS A 454 16.81 4.08 5.98
N ARG A 455 17.67 3.62 6.89
CA ARG A 455 17.46 3.77 8.34
C ARG A 455 17.27 5.23 8.75
N ILE A 456 18.10 6.14 8.23
CA ILE A 456 17.95 7.59 8.47
C ILE A 456 16.58 8.08 7.99
N SER A 457 16.13 7.64 6.81
CA SER A 457 14.81 7.97 6.26
C SER A 457 13.68 7.52 7.22
N ILE A 458 13.73 6.28 7.71
CA ILE A 458 12.77 5.74 8.67
C ILE A 458 12.77 6.54 9.98
N LEU A 459 13.95 6.91 10.50
CA LEU A 459 14.07 7.71 11.72
C LEU A 459 13.44 9.10 11.55
N LYS A 460 13.65 9.74 10.39
CA LYS A 460 13.00 11.02 10.05
C LYS A 460 11.48 10.86 9.97
N MET A 461 10.97 9.77 9.38
CA MET A 461 9.55 9.46 9.40
C MET A 461 9.03 9.31 10.83
N ALA A 462 9.74 8.59 11.70
CA ALA A 462 9.39 8.45 13.12
C ALA A 462 9.30 9.80 13.85
N LYS A 463 10.25 10.71 13.59
CA LYS A 463 10.26 12.08 14.15
C LYS A 463 9.07 12.92 13.66
N SER A 464 8.64 12.74 12.41
CA SER A 464 7.51 13.49 11.83
C SER A 464 6.13 13.08 12.37
N VAL A 465 6.01 11.89 12.96
CA VAL A 465 4.74 11.40 13.51
C VAL A 465 4.44 12.12 14.83
N GLN A 466 3.36 12.92 14.82
CA GLN A 466 2.85 13.55 16.04
C GLN A 466 2.43 12.47 17.05
N PRO A 467 2.81 12.59 18.33
CA PRO A 467 2.28 11.72 19.38
C PRO A 467 0.75 11.84 19.46
N TYR A 468 0.07 10.81 19.95
CA TYR A 468 -1.33 10.98 20.32
C TYR A 468 -1.45 12.02 21.43
N ASP A 469 -2.42 12.93 21.29
CA ASP A 469 -2.86 13.87 22.34
C ASP A 469 -3.31 13.07 23.57
N ASP A 470 -2.35 12.70 24.40
CA ASP A 470 -2.57 12.30 25.77
C ASP A 470 -1.76 13.27 26.63
N LYS A 471 -2.45 14.01 27.51
CA LYS A 471 -1.86 15.11 28.29
C LYS A 471 -0.73 14.65 29.22
N ASP A 472 -0.63 13.34 29.47
CA ASP A 472 0.43 12.72 30.27
C ASP A 472 1.71 12.37 29.47
N VAL A 473 1.75 12.64 28.16
CA VAL A 473 2.82 12.20 27.24
C VAL A 473 3.78 13.33 26.85
N GLU A 474 3.44 14.61 27.09
CA GLU A 474 4.23 15.77 26.65
C GLU A 474 5.69 15.75 27.15
N SER A 475 5.96 15.34 28.40
CA SER A 475 7.34 15.31 28.94
C SER A 475 8.20 14.15 28.42
N HIS A 476 7.59 13.08 27.91
CA HIS A 476 8.29 11.92 27.34
C HIS A 476 8.53 12.04 25.82
N VAL A 477 7.78 12.94 25.16
CA VAL A 477 7.87 13.17 23.71
C VAL A 477 9.16 13.88 23.32
N ASP A 478 9.61 14.86 24.11
CA ASP A 478 10.80 15.65 23.78
C ASP A 478 12.07 14.81 23.85
N GLY A 479 12.24 13.99 24.90
CA GLY A 479 13.39 13.07 25.00
C GLY A 479 13.45 12.02 23.89
N ARG A 480 12.29 11.64 23.32
CA ARG A 480 12.21 10.75 22.15
C ARG A 480 12.75 11.43 20.89
N ILE A 481 12.45 12.71 20.67
CA ILE A 481 12.93 13.45 19.50
C ILE A 481 14.44 13.62 19.57
N GLY A 482 14.98 14.06 20.71
CA GLY A 482 16.42 14.15 20.92
C GLY A 482 17.15 12.81 20.73
N LEU A 483 16.56 11.68 21.17
CA LEU A 483 17.13 10.35 20.93
C LEU A 483 17.11 9.95 19.45
N ILE A 484 16.06 10.31 18.70
CA ILE A 484 15.99 10.07 17.26
C ILE A 484 17.06 10.89 16.53
N ASP A 485 17.20 12.16 16.87
CA ASP A 485 18.20 13.05 16.28
C ASP A 485 19.62 12.56 16.57
N TRP A 486 19.87 12.06 17.78
CA TRP A 486 21.12 11.39 18.11
C TRP A 486 21.37 10.19 17.19
N GLN A 487 20.39 9.30 17.03
CA GLN A 487 20.54 8.13 16.16
C GLN A 487 20.76 8.48 14.69
N ILE A 488 20.16 9.57 14.20
CA ILE A 488 20.40 10.08 12.85
C ILE A 488 21.84 10.61 12.74
N ALA A 489 22.31 11.38 13.71
CA ALA A 489 23.66 11.92 13.72
C ALA A 489 24.72 10.80 13.71
N GLU A 490 24.55 9.77 14.53
CA GLU A 490 25.48 8.62 14.55
C GLU A 490 25.56 7.90 13.19
N GLU A 491 24.42 7.70 12.51
CA GLU A 491 24.43 7.10 11.17
C GLU A 491 25.10 8.01 10.13
N LEU A 492 24.90 9.33 10.21
CA LEU A 492 25.55 10.29 9.32
C LEU A 492 27.07 10.29 9.50
N ILE A 493 27.56 10.17 10.74
CA ILE A 493 29.01 10.03 11.01
C ILE A 493 29.56 8.77 10.35
N ILE A 494 28.88 7.64 10.49
CA ILE A 494 29.32 6.37 9.88
C ILE A 494 29.36 6.46 8.34
N ILE A 495 28.44 7.21 7.74
CA ILE A 495 28.43 7.46 6.29
C ILE A 495 29.52 8.48 5.87
N GLY A 496 30.06 9.26 6.80
CA GLY A 496 31.06 10.30 6.55
C GLY A 496 30.49 11.71 6.31
N GLU A 497 29.20 11.92 6.59
CA GLU A 497 28.52 13.22 6.49
C GLU A 497 28.58 14.01 7.82
N THR A 498 29.80 14.28 8.30
CA THR A 498 30.05 14.83 9.64
C THR A 498 29.38 16.20 9.88
N GLU A 499 29.39 17.11 8.90
CA GLU A 499 28.75 18.43 9.06
C GLU A 499 27.21 18.32 9.20
N ASN A 500 26.57 17.36 8.52
CA ASN A 500 25.14 17.12 8.69
C ASN A 500 24.86 16.56 10.10
N ALA A 501 25.71 15.65 10.61
CA ALA A 501 25.60 15.13 11.97
C ALA A 501 25.69 16.24 13.03
N ILE A 502 26.62 17.19 12.87
CA ILE A 502 26.79 18.35 13.75
C ILE A 502 25.50 19.19 13.83
N GLN A 503 24.75 19.32 12.72
CA GLN A 503 23.48 20.04 12.73
C GLN A 503 22.44 19.36 13.63
N TYR A 504 22.30 18.03 13.56
CA TYR A 504 21.40 17.28 14.44
C TYR A 504 21.80 17.39 15.91
N TYR A 505 23.09 17.28 16.23
CA TYR A 505 23.56 17.51 17.60
C TYR A 505 23.23 18.92 18.10
N ALA A 506 23.41 19.94 17.26
CA ALA A 506 23.07 21.31 17.61
C ALA A 506 21.55 21.51 17.79
N GLU A 507 20.70 20.76 17.08
CA GLU A 507 19.23 20.76 17.30
C GLU A 507 18.89 20.19 18.68
N ILE A 508 19.49 19.07 19.07
CA ILE A 508 19.29 18.46 20.40
C ILE A 508 19.61 19.47 21.50
N LEU A 509 20.72 20.20 21.39
CA LEU A 509 21.12 21.19 22.41
C LEU A 509 20.17 22.39 22.52
N LYS A 510 19.37 22.68 21.49
CA LYS A 510 18.41 23.79 21.45
C LYS A 510 17.04 23.45 22.05
N GLU A 511 16.74 22.17 22.27
CA GLU A 511 15.43 21.75 22.78
C GLU A 511 15.19 22.28 24.22
N LYS A 512 14.05 22.95 24.39
CA LYS A 512 13.73 23.73 25.62
C LYS A 512 13.59 22.88 26.89
N ASN A 513 13.29 21.59 26.73
CA ASN A 513 13.01 20.66 27.82
C ASN A 513 14.18 19.70 28.15
N LEU A 514 15.41 19.95 27.64
CA LEU A 514 16.59 19.15 27.97
C LEU A 514 17.01 19.14 29.45
N LYS A 515 16.38 19.95 30.31
CA LYS A 515 16.74 20.06 31.74
C LYS A 515 16.62 18.72 32.49
N THR A 516 15.81 17.78 31.99
CA THR A 516 15.64 16.43 32.54
C THR A 516 16.58 15.38 31.91
N TRP A 517 17.33 15.72 30.86
CA TRP A 517 18.16 14.78 30.09
C TRP A 517 19.64 15.21 30.05
N ASN A 518 20.19 15.62 31.20
CA ASN A 518 21.59 16.08 31.30
C ASN A 518 22.61 15.06 30.77
N THR A 519 22.33 13.75 30.91
CA THR A 519 23.19 12.69 30.38
C THR A 519 23.25 12.70 28.85
N LEU A 520 22.12 12.85 28.15
CA LEU A 520 22.10 12.97 26.69
C LEU A 520 22.83 14.23 26.25
N LYS A 521 22.62 15.35 26.97
CA LYS A 521 23.31 16.61 26.69
C LYS A 521 24.83 16.48 26.79
N GLN A 522 25.30 15.84 27.86
CA GLN A 522 26.72 15.59 28.07
C GLN A 522 27.30 14.73 26.94
N LEU A 523 26.65 13.61 26.59
CA LEU A 523 27.08 12.74 25.49
C LEU A 523 27.16 13.47 24.14
N VAL A 524 26.18 14.33 23.83
CA VAL A 524 26.19 15.17 22.62
C VAL A 524 27.38 16.12 22.60
N LEU A 525 27.63 16.82 23.70
CA LEU A 525 28.75 17.75 23.79
C LEU A 525 30.10 17.04 23.70
N GLU A 526 30.26 15.89 24.37
CA GLU A 526 31.47 15.05 24.29
C GLU A 526 31.73 14.59 22.85
N LYS A 527 30.69 14.08 22.15
CA LYS A 527 30.83 13.68 20.74
C LYS A 527 31.18 14.83 19.82
N MET A 528 30.52 15.98 19.96
CA MET A 528 30.84 17.16 19.17
C MET A 528 32.29 17.60 19.41
N LEU A 529 32.75 17.54 20.65
CA LEU A 529 34.13 17.88 21.03
C LEU A 529 35.14 16.93 20.36
N ASP A 530 34.91 15.62 20.41
CA ASP A 530 35.76 14.62 19.73
C ASP A 530 35.86 14.90 18.22
N ILE A 531 34.73 15.18 17.58
CA ILE A 531 34.68 15.52 16.15
C ILE A 531 35.51 16.78 15.84
N PHE A 532 35.36 17.85 16.63
CA PHE A 532 36.11 19.08 16.39
C PHE A 532 37.59 18.94 16.70
N TYR A 533 37.97 18.08 17.65
CA TYR A 533 39.37 17.71 17.87
C TYR A 533 39.97 16.99 16.65
N GLU A 534 39.25 16.02 16.07
CA GLU A 534 39.70 15.34 14.85
C GLU A 534 39.82 16.30 13.65
N GLN A 535 38.89 17.24 13.51
CA GLN A 535 38.89 18.27 12.48
C GLN A 535 39.92 19.41 12.72
N LYS A 536 40.51 19.49 13.92
CA LYS A 536 41.39 20.57 14.38
C LYS A 536 40.74 21.97 14.34
N ASP A 537 39.43 22.07 14.60
CA ASP A 537 38.71 23.35 14.68
C ASP A 537 38.76 23.92 16.12
N GLU A 538 39.86 24.60 16.43
CA GLU A 538 40.12 25.21 17.75
C GLU A 538 39.03 26.20 18.19
N LEU A 539 38.40 26.90 17.23
CA LEU A 539 37.37 27.90 17.52
C LEU A 539 36.07 27.24 18.00
N ARG A 540 35.66 26.12 17.40
CA ARG A 540 34.47 25.38 17.84
C ARG A 540 34.71 24.67 19.18
N ILE A 541 35.91 24.11 19.39
CA ILE A 541 36.32 23.49 20.66
C ILE A 541 36.18 24.48 21.82
N LEU A 542 36.77 25.68 21.69
CA LEU A 542 36.74 26.70 22.74
C LEU A 542 35.32 27.17 23.08
N LYS A 543 34.38 27.11 22.13
CA LYS A 543 32.97 27.46 22.36
C LYS A 543 32.21 26.40 23.17
N LEU A 544 32.59 25.13 23.08
CA LEU A 544 31.86 24.01 23.71
C LEU A 544 32.31 23.71 25.15
N ILE A 545 33.59 23.96 25.47
CA ILE A 545 34.16 23.69 26.80
C ILE A 545 33.35 24.34 27.94
N PRO A 546 32.92 25.61 27.86
CA PRO A 546 32.13 26.24 28.93
C PRO A 546 30.78 25.55 29.16
N GLU A 547 30.12 25.06 28.11
CA GLU A 547 28.82 24.39 28.22
C GLU A 547 28.92 23.03 28.92
N LEU A 548 30.03 22.30 28.68
CA LEU A 548 30.30 20.99 29.29
C LEU A 548 30.61 21.13 30.78
N LEU A 549 31.45 22.10 31.16
CA LEU A 549 31.81 22.37 32.57
C LEU A 549 30.59 22.76 33.43
N VAL A 550 29.60 23.46 32.86
CA VAL A 550 28.37 23.84 33.57
C VAL A 550 27.49 22.62 33.91
N LEU A 551 27.56 21.54 33.13
CA LEU A 551 26.79 20.32 33.38
C LEU A 551 27.44 19.44 34.47
N ASP A 552 28.76 19.36 34.47
CA ASP A 552 29.54 18.56 35.42
C ASP A 552 29.42 19.10 36.86
N HIS A 553 29.20 20.41 37.01
CA HIS A 553 28.88 21.02 38.31
C HIS A 553 27.45 20.76 38.81
N LYS A 554 26.51 20.35 37.93
CA LYS A 554 25.11 20.06 38.29
C LYS A 554 24.80 18.57 38.47
N SER A 555 25.64 17.68 37.97
CA SER A 555 25.49 16.21 38.08
C SER A 555 25.83 15.63 39.48
N ASN A 556 26.35 16.46 40.41
CA ASN A 556 26.69 16.05 41.78
C ASN A 556 25.50 15.88 42.75
N LEU A 557 24.27 15.68 42.25
CA LEU A 557 23.12 15.31 43.09
C LEU A 557 22.49 14.00 42.60
N SER A 558 22.73 12.97 43.42
CA SER A 558 22.17 11.60 43.46
C SER A 558 22.63 10.59 42.40
N PHE A 559 23.73 9.90 42.70
CA PHE A 559 23.79 8.44 42.69
C PHE A 559 24.66 7.97 43.87
N SER A 560 24.03 7.64 45.00
CA SER A 560 24.67 6.81 46.02
C SER A 560 24.63 5.35 45.55
N SER A 561 25.59 4.96 44.71
CA SER A 561 26.02 3.56 44.67
C SER A 561 27.51 3.52 44.94
N LYS A 562 27.84 3.36 46.23
CA LYS A 562 29.14 2.84 46.63
C LYS A 562 29.33 1.52 45.88
N ARG A 563 30.30 1.49 44.96
CA ARG A 563 30.95 0.25 44.55
C ARG A 563 31.63 -0.33 45.79
N THR A 564 30.99 -1.30 46.43
CA THR A 564 31.70 -2.35 47.17
C THR A 564 31.95 -3.47 46.18
N ILE A 565 33.12 -3.44 45.57
CA ILE A 565 33.82 -4.69 45.23
C ILE A 565 34.40 -5.14 46.56
N ASP A 566 33.82 -6.19 47.14
CA ASP A 566 34.55 -7.23 47.87
C ASP A 566 33.58 -8.33 48.31
N SER A 567 33.89 -9.54 47.84
CA SER A 567 33.61 -10.85 48.46
C SER A 567 32.15 -11.31 48.63
N ILE A 568 31.78 -12.42 47.97
CA ILE A 568 31.66 -13.77 48.54
C ILE A 568 31.02 -14.71 47.49
N GLN A 569 31.72 -15.83 47.25
CA GLN A 569 31.35 -17.15 46.69
C GLN A 569 30.10 -17.31 45.83
#